data_AF-A0A7J3QZZ9-F1
#
_entry.id   AF-A0A7J3QZZ9-F1
#
_cell.length_a   1.000
_cell.length_b   1.000
_cell.length_c   1.000
_cell.angle_alpha   90.00
_cell.angle_beta   90.00
_cell.angle_gamma   90.00
#
_symmetry.space_group_name_H-M   'P 1'
#
loop_
_entity.id
_entity.type
_entity.pdbx_description
1 polymer ?
#
loop_
_entity_poly.entity_id
_entity_poly.type
_entity_poly.pdbx_seq_one_letter_code
_entity_poly.pdbx_strand_id
1 'polypeptide(L)' 'MINVEKAIATAVKSGKVSFGANAALQNAKTGKAKMIVLAANCPKNIKDQIEY' A
#
# COMPACT_ATOMS: atom_id res chain seq x y z
N MET A 1 -15.21 5.29 15.60
CA MET A 1 -15.13 4.76 14.22
C MET A 1 -13.98 5.48 13.51
N ILE A 2 -12.99 4.75 12.97
CA ILE A 2 -11.84 5.36 12.29
C ILE A 2 -12.28 5.81 10.90
N ASN A 3 -12.00 7.07 10.55
CA ASN A 3 -12.12 7.54 9.18
C ASN A 3 -10.80 7.22 8.43
N VAL A 4 -10.87 6.26 7.52
CA VAL A 4 -9.72 5.75 6.77
C VAL A 4 -9.10 6.82 5.88
N GLU A 5 -9.91 7.68 5.26
CA GLU A 5 -9.43 8.77 4.39
C GLU A 5 -8.55 9.74 5.18
N LYS A 6 -9.01 10.16 6.36
CA LYS A 6 -8.23 11.02 7.26
C LYS A 6 -6.95 10.33 7.72
N ALA A 7 -7.01 9.05 8.07
CA ALA A 7 -5.84 8.30 8.50
C ALA A 7 -4.78 8.17 7.39
N ILE A 8 -5.20 7.89 6.15
CA ILE A 8 -4.33 7.84 4.98
C ILE A 8 -3.73 9.24 4.71
N ALA A 9 -4.55 10.29 4.73
CA ALA A 9 -4.07 11.66 4.53
C ALA A 9 -3.00 12.06 5.56
N THR A 10 -3.20 11.71 6.83
CA THR A 10 -2.19 11.92 7.89
C THR A 10 -0.92 11.10 7.62
N ALA A 11 -1.05 9.82 7.25
CA ALA A 11 0.10 8.96 6.95
C ALA A 11 0.93 9.49 5.78
N VAL A 12 0.30 10.04 4.73
CA VAL A 12 0.99 10.68 3.61
C VAL A 12 1.66 11.98 4.06
N LYS A 13 1.01 12.78 4.91
CA LYS A 13 1.52 14.09 5.33
C LYS A 13 2.69 14.01 6.31
N SER A 14 2.65 13.12 7.28
CA SER A 14 3.64 13.04 8.37
C SER A 14 4.50 11.78 8.35
N GLY A 15 4.19 10.81 7.49
CA GLY A 15 4.86 9.53 7.43
C GLY A 15 5.73 9.34 6.20
N LYS A 16 6.35 8.17 6.11
CA LYS A 16 7.06 7.72 4.91
C LYS A 16 6.16 6.76 4.15
N VAL A 17 5.75 7.18 2.96
CA VAL A 17 4.87 6.41 2.07
C VAL A 17 5.52 6.20 0.71
N SER A 18 5.06 5.21 -0.04
CA SER A 18 5.46 4.97 -1.42
C SER A 18 4.20 4.67 -2.24
N PHE A 19 4.18 5.15 -3.48
CA PHE A 19 3.02 5.03 -4.36
C PHE A 19 3.31 4.16 -5.57
N GLY A 20 2.26 3.53 -6.10
CA GLY A 20 2.30 2.72 -7.30
C GLY A 20 2.58 1.23 -7.05
N ALA A 21 2.14 0.41 -8.00
CA ALA A 21 2.22 -1.05 -7.91
C ALA A 21 3.66 -1.56 -7.84
N ASN A 22 4.58 -1.01 -8.65
CA ASN A 22 5.97 -1.46 -8.67
C ASN A 22 6.69 -1.22 -7.33
N ALA A 23 6.48 -0.05 -6.72
CA ALA A 23 7.05 0.26 -5.41
C ALA A 23 6.43 -0.63 -4.32
N ALA A 24 5.11 -0.88 -4.38
CA ALA A 24 4.45 -1.79 -3.46
C ALA A 24 5.01 -3.22 -3.56
N LEU A 25 5.18 -3.75 -4.77
CA LEU A 25 5.79 -5.06 -5.05
C LEU A 25 7.22 -5.16 -4.49
N GLN A 26 8.07 -4.17 -4.73
CA GLN A 26 9.44 -4.18 -4.23
C GLN A 26 9.50 -4.06 -2.71
N ASN A 27 8.66 -3.21 -2.11
CA ASN A 27 8.62 -3.04 -0.67
C ASN A 27 8.00 -4.24 0.06
N ALA A 28 7.08 -4.97 -0.58
CA ALA A 28 6.56 -6.25 -0.11
C ALA A 28 7.68 -7.30 -0.10
N LYS A 29 8.35 -7.50 -1.25
CA LYS A 29 9.46 -8.46 -1.40
C LYS A 29 10.63 -8.21 -0.45
N THR A 30 10.95 -6.94 -0.20
CA THR A 30 12.07 -6.57 0.69
C THR A 30 11.67 -6.43 2.17
N GLY A 31 10.40 -6.63 2.53
CA GLY A 31 9.90 -6.49 3.90
C GLY A 31 9.98 -5.06 4.47
N LYS A 32 10.17 -4.05 3.62
CA LYS A 32 10.28 -2.65 4.05
C LYS A 32 8.93 -2.01 4.35
N ALA A 33 7.86 -2.50 3.72
CA ALA A 33 6.50 -2.00 3.96
C ALA A 33 5.92 -2.60 5.24
N LYS A 34 5.40 -1.74 6.13
CA LYS A 34 4.62 -2.17 7.31
C LYS A 34 3.15 -2.45 6.99
N MET A 35 2.64 -1.83 5.92
CA MET A 35 1.25 -1.93 5.46
C MET A 35 1.21 -1.57 3.97
N ILE A 36 0.40 -2.31 3.21
CA ILE A 36 0.11 -2.03 1.81
C ILE A 36 -1.41 -1.92 1.66
N VAL A 37 -1.86 -0.85 1.00
CA VAL A 37 -3.28 -0.62 0.72
C VAL A 37 -3.50 -0.82 -0.77
N LEU A 38 -4.38 -1.74 -1.13
CA LEU A 38 -4.75 -2.03 -2.52
C LEU A 38 -6.12 -1.45 -2.81
N ALA A 39 -6.26 -0.87 -4.01
CA ALA A 39 -7.57 -0.49 -4.50
C ALA A 39 -8.40 -1.74 -4.82
N ALA A 40 -9.72 -1.65 -4.62
CA ALA A 40 -10.64 -2.78 -4.87
C ALA A 40 -10.60 -3.27 -6.32
N ASN A 41 -10.23 -2.39 -7.27
CA ASN A 41 -10.08 -2.68 -8.69
C ASN A 41 -8.63 -2.97 -9.12
N CYS A 42 -7.71 -3.27 -8.20
CA CYS A 42 -6.33 -3.59 -8.54
C CYS A 42 -6.26 -4.83 -9.47
N PRO A 43 -5.48 -4.78 -10.57
CA PRO A 43 -5.30 -5.92 -11.46
C PRO A 43 -4.86 -7.18 -10.71
N LYS A 44 -5.49 -8.31 -11.03
CA LYS A 44 -5.29 -9.58 -10.32
C LYS A 44 -3.83 -10.05 -10.33
N ASN A 45 -3.14 -9.89 -11.46
CA ASN A 45 -1.73 -10.24 -11.60
C ASN A 45 -0.80 -9.52 -10.61
N ILE A 46 -1.13 -8.28 -10.21
CA ILE A 46 -0.36 -7.50 -9.24
C ILE A 46 -0.81 -7.88 -7.83
N LYS A 47 -2.12 -7.99 -7.61
CA LYS A 47 -2.70 -8.38 -6.33
C LYS A 47 -2.15 -9.72 -5.84
N ASP A 48 -2.16 -10.73 -6.70
CA ASP A 48 -1.67 -12.08 -6.38
C ASP A 48 -0.18 -12.07 -6.01
N GLN A 49 0.64 -11.17 -6.56
CA GLN A 49 2.06 -11.06 -6.21
C GLN A 49 2.33 -10.31 -4.90
N ILE A 50 1.36 -9.55 -4.40
CA ILE A 50 1.48 -8.79 -3.14
C ILE A 50 0.92 -9.59 -1.96
N GLU A 51 -0.11 -10.40 -2.19
CA GLU A 51 -0.75 -11.24 -1.15
C GLU A 51 -0.04 -12.58 -0.90
N TYR A 52 0.88 -12.99 -1.78
CA TYR A 52 1.69 -14.21 -1.66
C TYR A 52 2.91 -14.01 -0.75
#